data_AF-A0AAP0BSR0-F1
#
_entry.id   AF-A0AAP0BSR0-F1
#
_cell.length_a   1.000
_cell.length_b   1.000
_cell.length_c   1.000
_cell.angle_alpha   90.00
_cell.angle_beta   90.00
_cell.angle_gamma   90.00
#
_symmetry.space_group_name_H-M   'P 1'
#
loop_
_entity.id
_entity.type
_entity.pdbx_description
1 polymer ?
#
loop_
_entity_poly.entity_id
_entity_poly.type
_entity_poly.pdbx_seq_one_letter_code
_entity_poly.pdbx_strand_id
1 'polypeptide(L)'
;MQVDNSKKIDLASRVLLADVIAATDKFDCLNTFVQFWGVPVLDEWLQKAHKGKTGGGNSPKESDKAIEELMLALLGALDKLPVNLHDLQTCNIGKSVNYLCSHKNLEIKKS
;
A
#
# COMPACT_ATOMS: atom_id res chain seq x y z
N MET A 1 5.83 -19.58 -27.89
CA MET A 1 4.92 -18.47 -27.55
C MET A 1 5.26 -18.05 -26.12
N GLN A 2 6.08 -17.00 -25.96
CA GLN A 2 6.33 -16.44 -24.61
C GLN A 2 5.10 -15.62 -24.24
N VAL A 3 4.35 -16.08 -23.24
CA VAL A 3 3.33 -15.25 -22.61
C VAL A 3 4.08 -14.23 -21.78
N ASP A 4 4.18 -13.01 -22.30
CA ASP A 4 4.79 -11.89 -21.59
C ASP A 4 3.89 -11.52 -20.39
N ASN A 5 4.11 -12.21 -19.27
CA ASN A 5 3.36 -12.05 -18.01
C ASN A 5 3.70 -10.74 -17.27
N SER A 6 4.29 -9.76 -17.95
CA SER A 6 4.88 -8.56 -17.32
C SER A 6 3.97 -7.33 -17.31
N LYS A 7 2.64 -7.51 -17.33
CA LYS A 7 1.70 -6.40 -17.06
C LYS A 7 1.76 -6.02 -15.57
N LYS A 8 2.81 -5.30 -15.17
CA LYS A 8 2.87 -4.62 -13.87
C LYS A 8 1.67 -3.70 -13.77
N ILE A 9 0.86 -3.86 -12.72
CA ILE A 9 -0.26 -2.95 -12.42
C ILE A 9 0.31 -1.52 -12.32
N ASP A 10 -0.26 -0.61 -13.12
CA ASP A 10 0.10 0.81 -13.13
C ASP A 10 -0.33 1.50 -11.83
N LEU A 11 0.12 2.73 -11.61
CA LEU A 11 -0.12 3.46 -10.37
C LEU A 11 -1.61 3.69 -10.09
N ALA A 12 -2.40 4.10 -11.11
CA ALA A 12 -3.81 4.38 -10.95
C ALA A 12 -4.61 3.10 -10.64
N SER A 13 -4.26 2.00 -11.30
CA SER A 13 -4.86 0.69 -11.01
C SER A 13 -4.56 0.19 -9.59
N ARG A 14 -3.40 0.55 -9.01
CA ARG A 14 -3.08 0.22 -7.61
C ARG A 14 -3.87 1.06 -6.62
N VAL A 15 -4.02 2.36 -6.89
CA VAL A 15 -4.86 3.27 -6.09
C VAL A 15 -6.28 2.71 -6.06
N LEU A 16 -6.86 2.42 -7.24
CA LEU A 16 -8.21 1.87 -7.35
C LEU A 16 -8.38 0.57 -6.56
N LEU A 17 -7.42 -0.36 -6.64
CA LEU A 17 -7.51 -1.61 -5.87
C LEU A 17 -7.50 -1.33 -4.36
N ALA A 18 -6.63 -0.45 -3.91
CA ALA A 18 -6.53 -0.08 -2.51
C ALA A 18 -7.83 0.59 -2.01
N ASP A 19 -8.41 1.50 -2.81
CA ASP A 19 -9.71 2.12 -2.49
C ASP A 19 -10.85 1.09 -2.43
N VAL A 20 -10.88 0.12 -3.35
CA VAL A 20 -11.87 -0.97 -3.32
C VAL A 20 -11.74 -1.80 -2.05
N ILE A 21 -10.51 -2.13 -1.63
CA ILE A 21 -10.27 -2.84 -0.37
C ILE A 21 -10.72 -1.99 0.81
N ALA A 22 -10.37 -0.70 0.83
CA ALA A 22 -10.76 0.25 1.87
C ALA A 22 -12.28 0.45 1.99
N ALA A 23 -13.01 0.38 0.87
CA ALA A 23 -14.46 0.50 0.82
C ALA A 23 -15.20 -0.84 1.05
N THR A 24 -14.48 -1.97 1.12
CA THR A 24 -15.09 -3.28 1.33
C THR A 24 -15.34 -3.51 2.82
N ASP A 25 -16.60 -3.63 3.22
CA ASP A 25 -16.97 -3.93 4.61
C ASP A 25 -17.22 -5.44 4.86
N LYS A 26 -17.22 -6.25 3.79
CA LYS A 26 -17.46 -7.69 3.92
C LYS A 26 -16.21 -8.41 4.42
N PHE A 27 -16.24 -8.80 5.70
CA PHE A 27 -15.14 -9.51 6.36
C PHE A 27 -14.62 -10.73 5.58
N ASP A 28 -15.50 -11.58 5.05
CA ASP A 28 -15.07 -12.77 4.30
C ASP A 28 -14.22 -12.42 3.08
N CYS A 29 -14.55 -11.32 2.39
CA CYS A 29 -13.80 -10.87 1.22
C CYS A 29 -12.42 -10.35 1.62
N LEU A 30 -12.34 -9.58 2.70
CA LEU A 30 -11.09 -9.07 3.24
C LEU A 30 -10.21 -10.21 3.78
N ASN A 31 -10.80 -11.17 4.48
CA ASN A 31 -10.10 -12.35 4.99
C ASN A 31 -9.57 -13.23 3.84
N THR A 32 -10.37 -13.41 2.79
CA THR A 32 -9.96 -14.10 1.56
C THR A 32 -8.75 -13.39 0.94
N PHE A 33 -8.76 -12.07 0.85
CA PHE A 33 -7.63 -11.29 0.34
C PHE A 33 -6.35 -11.51 1.18
N VAL A 34 -6.46 -11.54 2.51
CA VAL A 34 -5.34 -11.86 3.41
C VAL A 34 -4.81 -13.27 3.15
N GLN A 35 -5.68 -14.28 3.06
CA GLN A 35 -5.31 -15.68 2.81
C GLN A 35 -4.56 -15.88 1.49
N PHE A 36 -4.88 -15.09 0.47
CA PHE A 36 -4.19 -15.11 -0.83
C PHE A 36 -2.97 -14.19 -0.90
N TRP A 37 -2.31 -13.93 0.23
CA TRP A 37 -1.06 -13.15 0.29
C TRP A 37 -1.22 -11.72 -0.25
N GLY A 38 -2.42 -11.13 -0.13
CA GLY A 38 -2.67 -9.76 -0.55
C GLY A 38 -1.89 -8.72 0.27
N VAL A 39 -1.67 -8.99 1.56
CA VAL A 39 -0.92 -8.08 2.46
C VAL A 39 0.54 -7.85 2.00
N PRO A 40 1.34 -8.88 1.66
CA PRO A 40 2.67 -8.70 1.06
C PRO A 40 2.68 -7.85 -0.22
N VAL A 41 1.64 -7.95 -1.04
CA VAL A 41 1.53 -7.15 -2.29
C VAL A 41 1.37 -5.67 -1.95
N LEU A 42 0.54 -5.35 -0.95
CA LEU A 42 0.38 -3.98 -0.46
C LEU A 42 1.68 -3.44 0.15
N ASP A 43 2.39 -4.26 0.94
CA ASP A 43 3.71 -3.88 1.50
C ASP A 43 4.73 -3.57 0.40
N GLU A 44 4.79 -4.40 -0.65
CA GLU A 44 5.70 -4.18 -1.79
C GLU A 44 5.40 -2.85 -2.49
N TRP A 45 4.11 -2.52 -2.69
CA TRP A 45 3.71 -1.26 -3.31
C TRP A 45 4.04 -0.06 -2.43
N LEU A 46 3.83 -0.19 -1.11
CA LEU A 46 4.17 0.82 -0.13
C LEU A 46 5.69 1.09 -0.13
N GLN A 47 6.51 0.05 -0.06
CA GLN A 47 7.98 0.17 -0.11
C GLN A 47 8.47 0.83 -1.41
N LYS A 48 7.84 0.52 -2.55
CA LYS A 48 8.17 1.16 -3.84
C LYS A 48 7.79 2.64 -3.86
N ALA A 49 6.64 3.00 -3.31
CA ALA A 49 6.22 4.39 -3.15
C ALA A 49 7.24 5.18 -2.30
N HIS A 50 7.77 4.58 -1.23
CA HIS A 50 8.84 5.18 -0.42
C HIS A 50 10.15 5.35 -1.17
N LYS A 51 10.63 4.32 -1.87
CA LYS A 51 11.91 4.36 -2.58
C LYS A 51 11.96 5.42 -3.68
N GLY A 52 10.82 5.75 -4.29
CA GLY A 52 10.71 6.80 -5.31
C GLY A 52 11.00 8.22 -4.79
N LYS A 53 10.83 8.48 -3.49
CA LYS A 53 10.94 9.81 -2.88
C LYS A 53 12.34 10.12 -2.31
N THR A 54 13.24 9.14 -2.25
CA THR A 54 14.59 9.29 -1.65
C THR A 54 15.63 9.96 -2.58
N GLY A 55 15.29 10.21 -3.85
CA GLY A 55 16.16 10.93 -4.79
C GLY A 55 15.91 12.44 -4.75
N GLY A 56 16.85 13.21 -4.20
CA GLY A 56 16.71 14.64 -3.91
C GLY A 56 16.22 15.51 -5.08
N GLY A 57 15.20 16.33 -4.81
CA GLY A 57 14.70 17.38 -5.69
C GLY A 57 13.46 18.04 -5.09
N ASN A 58 13.63 19.22 -4.50
CA ASN A 58 12.63 19.97 -3.73
C ASN A 58 11.50 20.60 -4.59
N SER A 59 11.02 19.91 -5.64
CA SER A 59 9.92 20.37 -6.49
C SER A 59 8.78 19.35 -6.44
N PRO A 60 7.56 19.70 -6.00
CA PRO A 60 6.43 18.79 -6.06
C PRO A 60 6.06 18.60 -7.54
N LYS A 61 6.47 17.46 -8.11
CA LYS A 61 6.03 17.06 -9.44
C LYS A 61 4.67 16.39 -9.30
N GLU A 62 3.83 16.43 -10.34
CA GLU A 62 2.51 15.76 -10.35
C GLU A 62 2.60 14.26 -10.00
N SER A 63 3.77 13.64 -10.25
CA SER A 63 4.11 12.29 -9.81
C SER A 63 4.13 12.12 -8.29
N ASP A 64 4.55 13.14 -7.53
CA ASP A 64 4.62 13.07 -6.07
C ASP A 64 3.23 13.03 -5.45
N LYS A 65 2.28 13.78 -6.03
CA LYS A 65 0.88 13.78 -5.62
C LYS A 65 0.23 12.41 -5.83
N ALA A 66 0.43 11.78 -6.99
CA ALA A 66 -0.11 10.45 -7.28
C ALA A 66 0.50 9.36 -6.39
N ILE A 67 1.77 9.52 -5.98
CA ILE A 67 2.42 8.60 -5.02
C ILE A 67 1.86 8.81 -3.61
N GLU A 68 1.60 10.04 -3.19
CA GLU A 68 0.96 10.35 -1.90
C GLU A 68 -0.46 9.79 -1.85
N GLU A 69 -1.24 9.92 -2.93
CA GLU A 69 -2.58 9.33 -3.07
C GLU A 69 -2.54 7.80 -2.96
N LEU A 70 -1.58 7.14 -3.61
CA LEU A 70 -1.36 5.70 -3.43
C LEU A 70 -1.04 5.35 -1.97
N MET A 71 -0.18 6.11 -1.29
CA MET A 71 0.14 5.83 0.11
C MET A 71 -1.10 5.92 0.99
N LEU A 72 -1.94 6.95 0.81
CA LEU A 72 -3.18 7.12 1.57
C LEU A 72 -4.17 5.97 1.29
N ALA A 73 -4.38 5.62 0.03
CA ALA A 73 -5.27 4.52 -0.34
C ALA A 73 -4.78 3.19 0.24
N LEU A 74 -3.47 2.91 0.19
CA LEU A 74 -2.87 1.71 0.78
C LEU A 74 -3.04 1.67 2.29
N LEU A 75 -2.88 2.80 2.99
CA LEU A 75 -3.10 2.87 4.44
C LEU A 75 -4.57 2.59 4.80
N GLY A 76 -5.52 3.17 4.06
CA GLY A 76 -6.95 2.90 4.25
C GLY A 76 -7.31 1.44 3.97
N ALA A 77 -6.72 0.83 2.95
CA ALA A 77 -6.88 -0.59 2.67
C ALA A 77 -6.37 -1.45 3.83
N LEU A 78 -5.18 -1.13 4.36
CA LEU A 78 -4.55 -1.87 5.44
C LEU A 78 -5.32 -1.78 6.76
N ASP A 79 -5.94 -0.64 7.07
CA ASP A 79 -6.80 -0.46 8.25
C ASP A 79 -8.01 -1.40 8.24
N LYS A 80 -8.55 -1.73 7.06
CA LYS A 80 -9.69 -2.63 6.92
C LYS A 80 -9.34 -4.11 7.03
N LEU A 81 -8.11 -4.51 6.70
CA LEU A 81 -7.78 -5.92 6.60
C LEU A 81 -7.79 -6.59 7.99
N PRO A 82 -8.41 -7.77 8.13
CA PRO A 82 -8.37 -8.53 9.37
C PRO A 82 -7.02 -9.24 9.50
N VAL A 83 -5.96 -8.46 9.74
CA VAL A 83 -4.60 -8.97 9.85
C VAL A 83 -4.39 -9.51 11.26
N ASN A 84 -4.20 -10.83 11.39
CA ASN A 84 -3.87 -11.42 12.69
C ASN A 84 -2.38 -11.20 13.00
N LEU A 85 -2.02 -11.26 14.29
CA LEU A 85 -0.63 -11.08 14.76
C LEU A 85 0.36 -12.03 14.05
N HIS A 86 -0.10 -13.24 13.66
CA HIS A 86 0.67 -14.23 12.91
C HIS A 86 0.93 -13.82 11.45
N ASP A 87 -0.06 -13.21 10.79
CA ASP A 87 0.08 -12.67 9.44
C ASP A 87 0.97 -11.41 9.43
N LEU A 88 0.95 -10.65 10.53
CA LEU A 88 1.82 -9.50 10.78
C LEU A 88 3.29 -9.90 11.03
N GLN A 89 3.55 -11.11 11.53
CA GLN A 89 4.91 -11.63 11.73
C GLN A 89 5.56 -12.07 10.41
N THR A 90 4.77 -12.55 9.46
CA THR A 90 5.24 -12.96 8.14
C THR A 90 5.37 -11.77 7.18
N CYS A 91 4.60 -10.71 7.39
CA CYS A 91 4.65 -9.48 6.60
C CYS A 91 5.47 -8.41 7.33
N ASN A 92 6.56 -7.89 6.74
CA ASN A 92 7.33 -6.76 7.31
C ASN A 92 6.55 -5.43 7.34
N ILE A 93 5.23 -5.46 7.16
CA ILE A 93 4.37 -4.30 7.02
C ILE A 93 4.36 -3.43 8.28
N GLY A 94 4.52 -4.04 9.46
CA GLY A 94 4.70 -3.29 10.71
C GLY A 94 5.95 -2.39 10.71
N LYS A 95 7.03 -2.79 10.01
CA LYS A 95 8.21 -1.94 9.85
C LYS A 95 7.93 -0.83 8.83
N SER A 96 7.34 -1.16 7.68
CA SER A 96 6.99 -0.19 6.64
C SER A 96 6.05 0.91 7.18
N VAL A 97 5.02 0.54 7.94
CA VAL A 97 4.09 1.48 8.60
C VAL A 97 4.80 2.30 9.68
N ASN A 98 5.72 1.73 10.46
CA ASN A 98 6.48 2.49 11.46
C ASN A 98 7.41 3.54 10.82
N TYR A 99 7.96 3.24 9.64
CA TYR A 99 8.69 4.23 8.84
C TYR A 99 7.79 5.35 8.32
N LEU A 100 6.52 5.07 7.99
CA LEU A 100 5.50 6.08 7.63
C LEU A 100 5.15 7.00 8.78
N CYS A 101 4.91 6.45 9.98
CA CYS A 101 4.64 7.23 11.18
C CYS A 101 5.82 8.13 11.62
N SER A 102 7.05 7.77 11.23
CA SER A 102 8.26 8.58 11.45
C SER A 102 8.43 9.71 10.41
N HIS A 103 7.63 9.73 9.34
CA HIS A 103 7.68 10.76 8.31
C HIS A 103 6.95 12.04 8.78
N LYS A 104 7.50 13.23 8.47
CA LYS A 104 7.03 14.54 8.94
C LYS A 104 5.65 14.99 8.42
N ASN A 105 4.89 14.11 7.76
CA ASN A 105 3.59 14.47 7.19
C ASN A 105 2.47 14.12 8.18
N LEU A 106 1.90 15.15 8.82
CA LEU A 106 0.96 15.03 9.94
C LEU A 106 -0.36 14.32 9.56
N GLU A 107 -0.69 14.21 8.27
CA GLU A 107 -1.88 13.48 7.81
C GLU A 107 -1.72 11.96 7.84
N ILE A 108 -0.49 11.45 7.69
CA ILE A 108 -0.19 10.00 7.77
C ILE A 108 -0.22 9.50 9.23
N LYS A 109 -0.06 10.42 10.19
CA LYS A 109 0.04 10.10 11.62
C LYS A 109 -1.33 9.82 12.29
N LYS A 110 -2.44 9.99 11.56
CA LYS A 110 -3.78 10.02 12.15
C LYS A 110 -4.73 8.90 11.75
N SER A 111 -4.29 7.94 10.93
CA SER A 111 -5.06 6.73 10.64
C SER A 111 -4.77 5.66 11.68
#